data_AF-Q5EB38-F1
#
_entry.id   AF-Q5EB38-F1
#
_cell.length_a   1.000
_cell.length_b   1.000
_cell.length_c   1.000
_cell.angle_alpha   90.00
_cell.angle_beta   90.00
_cell.angle_gamma   90.00
#
_symmetry.space_group_name_H-M   'P 1'
#
loop_
_entity.id
_entity.type
_entity.pdbx_description
1 polymer ?
#
loop_
_entity_poly.entity_id
_entity_poly.type
_entity_poly.pdbx_seq_one_letter_code
_entity_poly.pdbx_strand_id
1 'polypeptide(L)'
;LRSHLNRPMKCLTVMWAVGQAGFTDLAEGLKVWLGLMFPVLGVKNLSPYAILYLDRLLLAHSNLTKGFGMGPKDFFPILDFAFMPNNSLTPSQQENLRSLYPRLKVLAFGANPESTLHTYFPSFLSRATPSCPAAMRKELIQSLSDCLNKDPLSFSVWRQLYTKHLAQSSLLLQHLVETWDGNSRSMRKSLRETVHSFKVTNGEFSGKGTNSKDLEACDAACQALLLKMRGGGFPWRRLILIGFVFAFGFVFYDIRTHDSFQASTSAKLLHQSGLLSVSQQAWSRVSNYSLQGQSWLERNVPQYYSQAVEVLGPALEQMWAKTQEGSAYACEKGSALIAYAQDNLPRLLEWLHSSLPDSVFHFIEYLRELLLHLHRTYLLPAATYTEAAVQSAWERYVQSCKKVTWDCVRGQVGNLSRSSWTYLQNATLTVTNWALSIISQH
;
A
#
# COMPACT_ATOMS: atom_id res chain seq x y z
N LEU A 1 22.10 38.00 -6.97
CA LEU A 1 20.69 38.27 -6.56
C LEU A 1 20.59 39.21 -5.36
N ARG A 2 21.20 38.89 -4.21
CA ARG A 2 21.10 39.71 -2.99
C ARG A 2 21.54 41.18 -3.15
N SER A 3 22.50 41.47 -4.03
CA SER A 3 22.95 42.85 -4.34
C SER A 3 22.01 43.64 -5.26
N HIS A 4 20.98 43.02 -5.84
CA HIS A 4 20.10 43.62 -6.85
C HIS A 4 18.61 43.48 -6.50
N LEU A 5 18.27 43.28 -5.23
CA LEU A 5 16.86 43.17 -4.78
C LEU A 5 16.00 44.38 -5.19
N ASN A 6 16.60 45.56 -5.30
CA ASN A 6 15.95 46.78 -5.76
C ASN A 6 15.64 46.80 -7.27
N ARG A 7 16.08 45.79 -8.04
CA ARG A 7 15.87 45.66 -9.49
C ARG A 7 15.19 44.32 -9.81
N PRO A 8 13.88 44.18 -9.53
CA PRO A 8 13.18 42.90 -9.59
C PRO A 8 13.26 42.25 -10.98
N MET A 9 13.13 43.01 -12.07
CA MET A 9 13.22 42.45 -13.43
C MET A 9 14.56 41.79 -13.72
N LYS A 10 15.69 42.38 -13.30
CA LYS A 10 17.01 41.77 -13.47
C LYS A 10 17.13 40.46 -12.69
N CYS A 11 16.61 40.43 -11.46
CA CYS A 11 16.57 39.22 -10.64
C CYS A 11 15.73 38.13 -11.28
N LEU A 12 14.53 38.47 -11.80
CA LEU A 12 13.66 37.52 -12.48
C LEU A 12 14.30 36.95 -13.75
N THR A 13 14.97 37.77 -14.57
CA THR A 13 15.69 37.29 -15.76
C THR A 13 16.79 36.30 -15.38
N VAL A 14 17.56 36.58 -14.32
CA VAL A 14 18.60 35.65 -13.84
C VAL A 14 18.00 34.36 -13.30
N MET A 15 16.95 34.45 -12.47
CA MET A 15 16.25 33.27 -11.94
C MET A 15 15.68 32.42 -13.07
N TRP A 16 15.14 33.04 -14.12
CA TRP A 16 14.63 32.34 -15.31
C TRP A 16 15.73 31.68 -16.13
N ALA A 17 16.84 32.37 -16.37
CA ALA A 17 17.94 31.83 -17.17
C ALA A 17 18.60 30.64 -16.46
N VAL A 18 18.91 30.76 -15.18
CA VAL A 18 19.55 29.69 -14.41
C VAL A 18 18.57 28.54 -14.12
N GLY A 19 17.28 28.84 -13.96
CA GLY A 19 16.24 27.84 -13.78
C GLY A 19 16.11 26.88 -14.96
N GLN A 20 16.60 27.22 -16.16
CA GLN A 20 16.50 26.32 -17.31
C GLN A 20 17.19 24.96 -17.07
N ALA A 21 18.23 24.91 -16.23
CA ALA A 21 18.92 23.67 -15.86
C ALA A 21 17.97 22.62 -15.26
N GLY A 22 16.94 23.06 -14.53
CA GLY A 22 16.01 22.16 -13.84
C GLY A 22 15.05 21.40 -14.74
N PHE A 23 14.86 21.80 -15.99
CA PHE A 23 13.94 21.10 -16.91
C PHE A 23 14.48 19.75 -17.39
N THR A 24 15.81 19.57 -17.38
CA THR A 24 16.46 18.32 -17.82
C THR A 24 16.86 17.45 -16.63
N ASP A 25 17.32 18.06 -15.54
CA ASP A 25 17.77 17.36 -14.33
C ASP A 25 17.13 17.98 -13.07
N LEU A 26 16.38 17.16 -12.33
CA LEU A 26 15.77 17.53 -11.06
C LEU A 26 16.79 17.97 -10.01
N ALA A 27 17.96 17.31 -9.95
CA ALA A 27 18.99 17.61 -8.97
C ALA A 27 19.58 19.01 -9.20
N GLU A 28 19.92 19.35 -10.45
CA GLU A 28 20.39 20.69 -10.79
C GLU A 28 19.30 21.74 -10.58
N GLY A 29 18.05 21.42 -10.95
CA GLY A 29 16.91 22.29 -10.70
C GLY A 29 16.70 22.62 -9.22
N LEU A 30 16.85 21.62 -8.34
CA LEU A 30 16.75 21.79 -6.89
C LEU A 30 17.93 22.55 -6.30
N LYS A 31 19.16 22.31 -6.78
CA LYS A 31 20.34 23.10 -6.39
C LYS A 31 20.14 24.58 -6.70
N VAL A 32 19.64 24.89 -7.91
CA VAL A 32 19.31 26.25 -8.32
C VAL A 32 18.22 26.83 -7.43
N TRP A 33 17.16 26.08 -7.17
CA TRP A 33 16.07 26.57 -6.33
C TRP A 33 16.53 26.86 -4.90
N LEU A 34 17.18 25.89 -4.23
CA LEU A 34 17.68 26.03 -2.86
C LEU A 34 18.76 27.12 -2.74
N GLY A 35 19.68 27.20 -3.70
CA GLY A 35 20.82 28.12 -3.66
C GLY A 35 20.46 29.56 -4.06
N LEU A 36 19.55 29.75 -5.02
CA LEU A 36 19.27 31.08 -5.61
C LEU A 36 17.86 31.59 -5.33
N MET A 37 16.84 30.73 -5.39
CA MET A 37 15.44 31.15 -5.30
C MET A 37 14.90 31.14 -3.87
N PHE A 38 15.23 30.13 -3.08
CA PHE A 38 14.82 30.01 -1.69
C PHE A 38 15.27 31.19 -0.81
N PRO A 39 16.52 31.71 -0.92
CA PRO A 39 16.94 32.86 -0.12
C PRO A 39 16.21 34.17 -0.42
N VAL A 40 15.53 34.26 -1.57
CA VAL A 40 14.72 35.43 -1.96
C VAL A 40 13.22 35.14 -1.89
N LEU A 41 12.82 33.99 -1.33
CA LEU A 41 11.43 33.59 -1.18
C LEU A 41 10.62 34.60 -0.34
N GLY A 42 11.28 35.34 0.55
CA GLY A 42 10.63 36.40 1.32
C GLY A 42 10.51 37.76 0.63
N VAL A 43 11.00 37.90 -0.60
CA VAL A 43 10.95 39.17 -1.34
C VAL A 43 9.67 39.21 -2.18
N LYS A 44 8.74 40.09 -1.84
CA LYS A 44 7.38 40.18 -2.43
C LYS A 44 7.33 40.10 -3.96
N ASN A 45 8.29 40.71 -4.66
CA ASN A 45 8.33 40.75 -6.13
C ASN A 45 8.98 39.51 -6.78
N LEU A 46 9.65 38.66 -6.00
CA LEU A 46 10.38 37.48 -6.48
C LEU A 46 9.74 36.18 -6.00
N SER A 47 9.05 36.21 -4.85
CA SER A 47 8.37 35.07 -4.26
C SER A 47 7.37 34.36 -5.18
N PRO A 48 6.56 35.03 -6.02
CA PRO A 48 5.64 34.34 -6.92
C PRO A 48 6.41 33.47 -7.93
N TYR A 49 7.50 33.99 -8.48
CA TYR A 49 8.30 33.28 -9.47
C TYR A 49 9.03 32.09 -8.84
N ALA A 50 9.60 32.26 -7.64
CA ALA A 50 10.28 31.17 -6.94
C ALA A 50 9.35 29.97 -6.64
N ILE A 51 8.09 30.25 -6.26
CA ILE A 51 7.10 29.21 -5.99
C ILE A 51 6.62 28.57 -7.30
N LEU A 52 6.33 29.37 -8.33
CA LEU A 52 5.92 28.88 -9.64
C LEU A 52 6.99 27.99 -10.29
N TYR A 53 8.26 28.38 -10.17
CA TYR A 53 9.37 27.57 -10.67
C TYR A 53 9.42 26.22 -9.96
N LEU A 54 9.27 26.20 -8.63
CA LEU A 54 9.26 24.96 -7.86
C LEU A 54 8.12 24.04 -8.30
N ASP A 55 6.90 24.58 -8.44
CA ASP A 55 5.75 23.81 -8.93
C ASP A 55 6.04 23.16 -10.28
N ARG A 56 6.54 23.94 -11.25
CA ARG A 56 6.91 23.44 -12.58
C ARG A 56 8.03 22.41 -12.54
N LEU A 57 9.05 22.63 -11.72
CA LEU A 57 10.15 21.70 -11.55
C LEU A 57 9.62 20.35 -11.03
N LEU A 58 8.78 20.38 -10.00
CA LEU A 58 8.18 19.17 -9.47
C LEU A 58 7.27 18.51 -10.52
N LEU A 59 6.42 19.26 -11.23
CA LEU A 59 5.54 18.71 -12.27
C LEU A 59 6.29 18.06 -13.43
N ALA A 60 7.41 18.63 -13.86
CA ALA A 60 8.22 18.09 -14.95
C ALA A 60 8.86 16.73 -14.62
N HIS A 61 9.14 16.47 -13.33
CA HIS A 61 9.82 15.26 -12.89
C HIS A 61 8.88 14.32 -12.13
N SER A 62 8.55 13.19 -12.75
CA SER A 62 7.66 12.17 -12.15
C SER A 62 8.34 11.37 -11.04
N ASN A 63 9.64 11.11 -11.16
CA ASN A 63 10.40 10.33 -10.17
C ASN A 63 11.18 11.23 -9.21
N LEU A 64 10.51 11.58 -8.12
CA LEU A 64 11.06 12.44 -7.07
C LEU A 64 12.05 11.73 -6.13
N THR A 65 12.18 10.41 -6.16
CA THR A 65 13.09 9.69 -5.25
C THR A 65 14.51 9.53 -5.80
N LYS A 66 14.72 9.79 -7.10
CA LYS A 66 16.02 9.74 -7.78
C LYS A 66 16.81 11.05 -7.74
N GLY A 67 16.15 12.17 -7.43
CA GLY A 67 16.80 13.48 -7.31
C GLY A 67 17.62 13.60 -6.04
N PHE A 68 18.64 14.46 -6.05
CA PHE A 68 19.46 14.82 -4.89
C PHE A 68 18.59 14.98 -3.63
N GLY A 69 18.80 14.12 -2.62
CA GLY A 69 17.99 14.09 -1.41
C GLY A 69 18.13 15.39 -0.62
N MET A 70 17.02 16.07 -0.39
CA MET A 70 16.99 17.32 0.38
C MET A 70 17.18 17.01 1.87
N GLY A 71 18.37 17.29 2.39
CA GLY A 71 18.70 17.04 3.80
C GLY A 71 17.86 17.88 4.77
N PRO A 72 17.89 17.57 6.09
CA PRO A 72 17.14 18.32 7.10
C PRO A 72 17.39 19.84 7.05
N LYS A 73 18.64 20.26 6.80
CA LYS A 73 19.02 21.68 6.75
C LYS A 73 18.28 22.47 5.66
N ASP A 74 17.98 21.81 4.55
CA ASP A 74 17.31 22.42 3.40
C ASP A 74 15.78 22.28 3.52
N PHE A 75 15.32 21.15 4.08
CA PHE A 75 13.91 20.81 4.18
C PHE A 75 13.13 21.63 5.22
N PHE A 76 13.67 21.75 6.44
CA PHE A 76 12.95 22.36 7.54
C PHE A 76 12.67 23.87 7.37
N PRO A 77 13.57 24.67 6.79
CA PRO A 77 13.25 26.05 6.46
C PRO A 77 12.03 26.19 5.53
N ILE A 78 11.83 25.25 4.60
CA ILE A 78 10.66 25.24 3.71
C ILE A 78 9.39 24.94 4.49
N LEU A 79 9.43 23.96 5.41
CA LEU A 79 8.32 23.68 6.34
C LEU A 79 7.95 24.94 7.13
N ASP A 80 8.94 25.63 7.68
CA ASP A 80 8.73 26.84 8.47
C ASP A 80 8.04 27.93 7.61
N PHE A 81 8.47 28.16 6.36
CA PHE A 81 7.76 29.07 5.43
C PHE A 81 6.35 28.61 5.05
N ALA A 82 6.11 27.31 4.90
CA ALA A 82 4.81 26.79 4.47
C ALA A 82 3.75 26.82 5.59
N PHE A 83 4.15 26.68 6.86
CA PHE A 83 3.23 26.46 7.97
C PHE A 83 3.27 27.50 9.09
N MET A 84 4.36 28.25 9.27
CA MET A 84 4.41 29.28 10.32
C MET A 84 3.71 30.57 9.86
N PRO A 85 2.87 31.18 10.72
CA PRO A 85 2.28 32.48 10.46
C PRO A 85 3.35 33.58 10.56
N ASN A 86 3.00 34.79 10.09
CA ASN A 86 3.86 35.98 10.19
C ASN A 86 5.19 35.86 9.46
N ASN A 87 5.24 35.07 8.39
CA ASN A 87 6.36 35.13 7.45
C ASN A 87 6.10 36.19 6.38
N SER A 88 7.08 36.38 5.51
CA SER A 88 7.06 37.38 4.43
C SER A 88 6.19 37.02 3.21
N LEU A 89 5.58 35.83 3.18
CA LEU A 89 4.72 35.39 2.08
C LEU A 89 3.29 35.89 2.27
N THR A 90 2.60 36.15 1.16
CA THR A 90 1.15 36.39 1.21
C THR A 90 0.40 35.09 1.55
N PRO A 91 -0.81 35.14 2.12
CA PRO A 91 -1.59 33.93 2.43
C PRO A 91 -1.78 32.99 1.22
N SER A 92 -1.99 33.56 0.03
CA SER A 92 -2.09 32.80 -1.23
C SER A 92 -0.79 32.10 -1.62
N GLN A 93 0.35 32.75 -1.45
CA GLN A 93 1.66 32.17 -1.72
C GLN A 93 2.01 31.07 -0.73
N GLN A 94 1.66 31.27 0.54
CA GLN A 94 1.85 30.27 1.57
C GLN A 94 1.02 29.01 1.28
N GLU A 95 -0.23 29.17 0.84
CA GLU A 95 -1.07 28.03 0.43
C GLU A 95 -0.51 27.30 -0.80
N ASN A 96 -0.01 28.04 -1.80
CA ASN A 96 0.66 27.45 -2.94
C ASN A 96 1.92 26.68 -2.54
N LEU A 97 2.73 27.19 -1.61
CA LEU A 97 3.89 26.45 -1.12
C LEU A 97 3.47 25.21 -0.31
N ARG A 98 2.39 25.31 0.46
CA ARG A 98 1.82 24.22 1.24
C ARG A 98 1.28 23.09 0.35
N SER A 99 0.69 23.39 -0.80
CA SER A 99 0.24 22.37 -1.74
C SER A 99 1.39 21.57 -2.38
N LEU A 100 2.57 22.19 -2.51
CA LEU A 100 3.79 21.53 -3.00
C LEU A 100 4.49 20.68 -1.92
N TYR A 101 4.23 20.97 -0.64
CA TYR A 101 4.93 20.36 0.48
C TYR A 101 4.88 18.81 0.52
N PRO A 102 3.76 18.12 0.22
CA PRO A 102 3.74 16.66 0.16
C PRO A 102 4.77 16.07 -0.82
N ARG A 103 4.97 16.72 -1.97
CA ARG A 103 5.96 16.31 -2.98
C ARG A 103 7.39 16.59 -2.50
N LEU A 104 7.59 17.71 -1.81
CA LEU A 104 8.87 18.04 -1.16
C LEU A 104 9.24 17.06 -0.05
N LYS A 105 8.25 16.55 0.70
CA LYS A 105 8.45 15.52 1.72
C LYS A 105 8.91 14.20 1.08
N VAL A 106 8.34 13.80 -0.05
CA VAL A 106 8.82 12.63 -0.83
C VAL A 106 10.26 12.83 -1.30
N LEU A 107 10.61 14.03 -1.79
CA LEU A 107 11.98 14.37 -2.18
C LEU A 107 12.97 14.31 -1.02
N ALA A 108 12.61 14.88 0.13
CA ALA A 108 13.46 14.91 1.30
C ALA A 108 13.70 13.49 1.85
N PHE A 109 12.66 12.66 1.88
CA PHE A 109 12.77 11.29 2.40
C PHE A 109 13.52 10.36 1.43
N GLY A 110 13.50 10.69 0.13
CA GLY A 110 14.25 9.99 -0.90
C GLY A 110 13.79 8.55 -1.12
N ALA A 111 14.67 7.74 -1.72
CA ALA A 111 14.37 6.34 -2.06
C ALA A 111 14.30 5.40 -0.85
N ASN A 112 15.05 5.70 0.23
CA ASN A 112 15.25 4.78 1.36
C ASN A 112 14.82 5.40 2.71
N PRO A 113 13.53 5.76 2.89
CA PRO A 113 13.03 6.40 4.12
C PRO A 113 13.26 5.56 5.39
N GLU A 114 13.32 4.24 5.26
CA GLU A 114 13.54 3.31 6.37
C GLU A 114 14.93 3.45 7.02
N SER A 115 15.87 4.10 6.34
CA SER A 115 17.25 4.28 6.77
C SER A 115 17.67 5.73 7.01
N THR A 116 16.81 6.70 6.69
CA THR A 116 17.16 8.14 6.71
C THR A 116 16.30 8.97 7.66
N LEU A 117 15.08 8.51 7.98
CA LEU A 117 14.11 9.33 8.71
C LEU A 117 14.53 9.68 10.15
N HIS A 118 15.34 8.84 10.79
CA HIS A 118 15.90 9.14 12.10
C HIS A 118 16.75 10.43 12.11
N THR A 119 17.29 10.86 10.97
CA THR A 119 18.05 12.13 10.84
C THR A 119 17.15 13.37 10.82
N TYR A 120 15.89 13.23 10.40
CA TYR A 120 14.89 14.30 10.39
C TYR A 120 14.15 14.39 11.73
N PHE A 121 14.02 13.26 12.43
CA PHE A 121 13.29 13.15 13.69
C PHE A 121 13.65 14.24 14.72
N PRO A 122 14.92 14.56 15.01
CA PRO A 122 15.27 15.62 15.98
C PRO A 122 14.68 16.97 15.62
N SER A 123 14.72 17.33 14.33
CA SER A 123 14.30 18.64 13.84
C SER A 123 12.78 18.76 13.75
N PHE A 124 12.06 17.65 13.52
CA PHE A 124 10.61 17.59 13.68
C PHE A 124 10.22 17.73 15.15
N LEU A 125 10.89 16.99 16.04
CA LEU A 125 10.58 16.99 17.48
C LEU A 125 10.82 18.36 18.11
N SER A 126 11.95 19.00 17.81
CA SER A 126 12.29 20.31 18.37
C SER A 126 11.28 21.39 17.97
N ARG A 127 10.66 21.25 16.80
CA ARG A 127 9.65 22.18 16.26
C ARG A 127 8.23 21.91 16.76
N ALA A 128 7.94 20.74 17.33
CA ALA A 128 6.60 20.37 17.78
C ALA A 128 6.23 21.04 19.11
N THR A 129 6.28 22.38 19.17
CA THR A 129 5.98 23.13 20.38
C THR A 129 4.46 23.29 20.60
N PRO A 130 4.01 23.44 21.85
CA PRO A 130 2.59 23.70 22.15
C PRO A 130 2.05 24.99 21.54
N SER A 131 2.92 25.95 21.22
CA SER A 131 2.59 27.23 20.59
C SER A 131 2.42 27.13 19.06
N CYS A 132 2.72 25.99 18.44
CA CYS A 132 2.60 25.82 17.00
C CYS A 132 1.13 25.94 16.53
N PRO A 133 0.90 26.55 15.36
CA PRO A 133 -0.41 26.53 14.69
C PRO A 133 -0.92 25.10 14.48
N ALA A 134 -2.24 24.92 14.50
CA ALA A 134 -2.86 23.60 14.39
C ALA A 134 -2.42 22.82 13.13
N ALA A 135 -2.33 23.48 11.98
CA ALA A 135 -1.87 22.86 10.73
C ALA A 135 -0.41 22.38 10.81
N MET A 136 0.48 23.20 11.38
CA MET A 136 1.88 22.83 11.57
C MET A 136 2.01 21.66 12.55
N ARG A 137 1.30 21.74 13.69
CA ARG A 137 1.32 20.68 14.71
C ARG A 137 0.88 19.34 14.11
N LYS A 138 -0.21 19.34 13.34
CA LYS A 138 -0.69 18.14 12.65
C LYS A 138 0.38 17.55 11.73
N GLU A 139 1.03 18.38 10.91
CA GLU A 139 2.07 17.91 9.98
C GLU A 139 3.31 17.39 10.70
N LEU A 140 3.77 18.08 11.76
CA LEU A 140 4.91 17.66 12.56
C LEU A 140 4.65 16.31 13.26
N ILE A 141 3.50 16.17 13.91
CA ILE A 141 3.14 14.94 14.63
C ILE A 141 2.94 13.77 13.66
N GLN A 142 2.29 14.01 12.51
CA GLN A 142 2.18 12.98 11.46
C GLN A 142 3.56 12.56 10.95
N SER A 143 4.46 13.52 10.69
CA SER A 143 5.82 13.23 10.23
C SER A 143 6.65 12.49 11.28
N LEU A 144 6.52 12.82 12.57
CA LEU A 144 7.14 12.07 13.66
C LEU A 144 6.63 10.64 13.73
N SER A 145 5.31 10.43 13.58
CA SER A 145 4.71 9.10 13.50
C SER A 145 5.20 8.30 12.28
N ASP A 146 5.36 8.96 11.12
CA ASP A 146 5.94 8.34 9.92
C ASP A 146 7.38 7.89 10.16
N CYS A 147 8.19 8.71 10.83
CA CYS A 147 9.57 8.37 11.20
C CYS A 147 9.61 7.13 12.10
N LEU A 148 8.77 7.07 13.13
CA LEU A 148 8.68 5.92 14.05
C LEU A 148 8.15 4.65 13.37
N ASN A 149 7.24 4.77 12.41
CA ASN A 149 6.70 3.62 11.70
C ASN A 149 7.67 3.01 10.69
N LYS A 150 8.45 3.85 9.99
CA LYS A 150 9.30 3.42 8.88
C LYS A 150 10.74 3.13 9.28
N ASP A 151 11.32 3.95 10.17
CA ASP A 151 12.72 3.84 10.56
C ASP A 151 12.84 3.49 12.05
N PRO A 152 13.27 2.25 12.39
CA PRO A 152 13.38 1.82 13.77
C PRO A 152 14.42 2.61 14.58
N LEU A 153 15.43 3.22 13.94
CA LEU A 153 16.44 4.05 14.62
C LEU A 153 15.82 5.34 15.17
N SER A 154 14.67 5.78 14.65
CA SER A 154 13.93 6.94 15.17
C SER A 154 13.58 6.77 16.65
N PHE A 155 13.29 5.55 17.12
CA PHE A 155 13.03 5.28 18.54
C PHE A 155 14.27 5.44 19.41
N SER A 156 15.46 5.06 18.93
CA SER A 156 16.71 5.31 19.67
C SER A 156 17.01 6.81 19.78
N VAL A 157 16.83 7.56 18.69
CA VAL A 157 17.03 9.01 18.67
C VAL A 157 16.02 9.69 19.61
N TRP A 158 14.76 9.27 19.59
CA TRP A 158 13.75 9.80 20.49
C TRP A 158 14.11 9.57 21.96
N ARG A 159 14.60 8.37 22.31
CA ARG A 159 15.05 8.06 23.67
C ARG A 159 16.16 8.98 24.17
N GLN A 160 17.11 9.33 23.30
CA GLN A 160 18.21 10.24 23.64
C GLN A 160 17.74 11.69 23.82
N LEU A 161 16.69 12.09 23.10
CA LEU A 161 16.15 13.46 23.11
C LEU A 161 15.05 13.69 24.14
N TYR A 162 14.47 12.63 24.69
CA TYR A 162 13.27 12.66 25.53
C TYR A 162 13.38 13.65 26.71
N THR A 163 14.46 13.58 27.49
CA THR A 163 14.65 14.42 28.67
C THR A 163 14.82 15.91 28.32
N LYS A 164 15.29 16.23 27.11
CA LYS A 164 15.45 17.60 26.62
C LYS A 164 14.18 18.16 25.98
N HIS A 165 13.26 17.29 25.56
CA HIS A 165 12.08 17.63 24.78
C HIS A 165 10.80 17.02 25.38
N LEU A 166 10.61 17.17 26.70
CA LEU A 166 9.45 16.61 27.41
C LEU A 166 8.12 17.17 26.89
N ALA A 167 8.02 18.49 26.73
CA ALA A 167 6.82 19.15 26.23
C ALA A 167 6.43 18.68 24.82
N GLN A 168 7.41 18.43 23.94
CA GLN A 168 7.17 17.96 22.58
C GLN A 168 6.89 16.45 22.57
N SER A 169 7.56 15.69 23.43
CA SER A 169 7.35 14.25 23.58
C SER A 169 5.97 13.93 24.17
N SER A 170 5.43 14.77 25.06
CA SER A 170 4.08 14.58 25.61
C SER A 170 3.01 14.67 24.52
N LEU A 171 3.13 15.63 23.59
CA LEU A 171 2.25 15.78 22.44
C LEU A 171 2.31 14.56 21.51
N LEU A 172 3.53 14.06 21.23
CA LEU A 172 3.71 12.86 20.42
C LEU A 172 3.11 11.62 21.10
N LEU A 173 3.38 11.43 22.40
CA LEU A 173 2.83 10.30 23.17
C LEU A 173 1.30 10.32 23.21
N GLN A 174 0.68 11.49 23.43
CA GLN A 174 -0.77 11.64 23.40
C GLN A 174 -1.35 11.24 22.03
N HIS A 175 -0.74 11.72 20.94
CA HIS A 175 -1.15 11.32 19.60
C HIS A 175 -1.03 9.80 19.37
N LEU A 176 0.03 9.17 19.90
CA LEU A 176 0.20 7.71 19.81
C LEU A 176 -0.82 6.94 20.64
N VAL A 177 -1.30 7.50 21.76
CA VAL A 177 -2.43 6.94 22.52
C VAL A 177 -3.70 6.97 21.67
N GLU A 178 -4.00 8.10 21.03
CA GLU A 178 -5.19 8.28 20.19
C GLU A 178 -5.17 7.34 18.97
N THR A 179 -4.02 7.24 18.30
CA THR A 179 -3.84 6.48 17.04
C THR A 179 -3.38 5.04 17.24
N TRP A 180 -3.39 4.53 18.47
CA TRP A 180 -2.88 3.19 18.83
C TRP A 180 -3.32 2.07 17.88
N ASP A 181 -4.61 2.05 17.51
CA ASP A 181 -5.23 1.00 16.72
C ASP A 181 -4.78 1.01 15.23
N GLY A 182 -4.28 2.14 14.73
CA GLY A 182 -3.74 2.28 13.37
C GLY A 182 -2.25 1.96 13.25
N ASN A 183 -1.52 1.87 14.37
CA ASN A 183 -0.07 1.67 14.36
C ASN A 183 0.35 0.27 13.90
N SER A 184 1.46 0.19 13.15
CA SER A 184 2.00 -1.09 12.66
C SER A 184 2.45 -2.01 13.80
N ARG A 185 2.49 -3.33 13.56
CA ARG A 185 2.95 -4.30 14.59
C ARG A 185 4.39 -4.03 15.03
N SER A 186 5.26 -3.66 14.09
CA SER A 186 6.66 -3.30 14.35
C SER A 186 6.74 -2.08 15.27
N MET A 187 6.03 -1.00 14.92
CA MET A 187 5.98 0.21 15.74
C MET A 187 5.44 -0.07 17.15
N ARG A 188 4.38 -0.87 17.29
CA ARG A 188 3.83 -1.23 18.60
C ARG A 188 4.84 -1.98 19.48
N LYS A 189 5.68 -2.83 18.89
CA LYS A 189 6.76 -3.53 19.61
C LYS A 189 7.83 -2.55 20.08
N SER A 190 8.37 -1.72 19.19
CA SER A 190 9.40 -0.73 19.53
C SER A 190 8.90 0.35 20.49
N LEU A 191 7.63 0.75 20.36
CA LEU A 191 6.98 1.70 21.26
C LEU A 191 6.83 1.12 22.67
N ARG A 192 6.56 -0.17 22.82
CA ARG A 192 6.52 -0.83 24.14
C ARG A 192 7.86 -0.70 24.87
N GLU A 193 8.95 -1.04 24.21
CA GLU A 193 10.30 -0.92 24.77
C GLU A 193 10.63 0.54 25.13
N THR A 194 10.25 1.47 24.27
CA THR A 194 10.47 2.91 24.47
C THR A 194 9.66 3.46 25.64
N VAL A 195 8.38 3.10 25.76
CA VAL A 195 7.52 3.52 26.88
C VAL A 195 8.01 2.96 28.21
N HIS A 196 8.52 1.72 28.25
CA HIS A 196 9.17 1.20 29.45
C HIS A 196 10.40 2.02 29.84
N SER A 197 11.24 2.37 28.86
CA SER A 197 12.40 3.24 29.08
C SER A 197 11.98 4.61 29.63
N PHE A 198 10.95 5.24 29.05
CA PHE A 198 10.44 6.53 29.51
C PHE A 198 9.86 6.47 30.91
N LYS A 199 9.17 5.39 31.27
CA LYS A 199 8.64 5.24 32.63
C LYS A 199 9.75 5.17 33.68
N VAL A 200 10.84 4.46 33.40
CA VAL A 200 12.01 4.43 34.29
C VAL A 200 12.62 5.82 34.42
N THR A 201 12.86 6.49 33.29
CA THR A 201 13.37 7.87 33.27
C THR A 201 12.45 8.82 34.05
N ASN A 202 11.13 8.76 33.86
CA ASN A 202 10.19 9.62 34.58
C ASN A 202 10.26 9.39 36.09
N GLY A 203 10.31 8.13 36.54
CA GLY A 203 10.44 7.78 37.95
C GLY A 203 11.71 8.35 38.59
N GLU A 204 12.84 8.30 37.88
CA GLU A 204 14.11 8.87 38.36
C GLU A 204 14.05 10.41 38.49
N PHE A 205 13.38 11.09 37.56
CA PHE A 205 13.24 12.56 37.59
C PHE A 205 12.25 13.03 38.67
N SER A 206 11.13 12.31 38.85
CA SER A 206 10.19 12.58 39.94
C SER A 206 10.83 12.38 41.32
N GLY A 207 11.66 11.34 41.49
CA GLY A 207 12.41 11.11 42.73
C GLY A 207 13.44 12.19 43.06
N LYS A 208 13.92 12.94 42.05
CA LYS A 208 14.84 14.08 42.20
C LYS A 208 14.13 15.42 42.42
N GLY A 209 12.81 15.43 42.61
CA GLY A 209 12.02 16.64 42.86
C GLY A 209 11.82 17.54 41.64
N THR A 210 12.13 17.06 40.43
CA THR A 210 11.89 17.80 39.19
C THR A 210 10.45 17.57 38.73
N ASN A 211 9.48 18.20 39.39
CA ASN A 211 8.07 18.12 39.01
C ASN A 211 7.75 19.18 37.94
N SER A 212 7.93 18.82 36.67
CA SER A 212 7.41 19.61 35.55
C SER A 212 6.07 19.06 35.07
N LYS A 213 5.13 19.95 34.72
CA LYS A 213 3.82 19.57 34.16
C LYS A 213 3.96 18.66 32.93
N ASP A 214 5.02 18.87 32.15
CA ASP A 214 5.32 18.06 30.97
C ASP A 214 5.74 16.63 31.33
N LEU A 215 6.44 16.43 32.45
CA LEU A 215 6.84 15.11 32.94
C LEU A 215 5.60 14.30 33.36
N GLU A 216 4.68 14.93 34.09
CA GLU A 216 3.40 14.30 34.49
C GLU A 216 2.54 13.94 33.26
N ALA A 217 2.47 14.82 32.27
CA ALA A 217 1.74 14.57 31.02
C ALA A 217 2.35 13.39 30.24
N CYS A 218 3.67 13.30 30.17
CA CYS A 218 4.37 12.17 29.56
C CYS A 218 4.12 10.87 30.33
N ASP A 219 4.18 10.89 31.66
CA ASP A 219 3.95 9.70 32.48
C ASP A 219 2.51 9.17 32.33
N ALA A 220 1.52 10.06 32.39
CA ALA A 220 0.12 9.72 32.14
C ALA A 220 -0.08 9.10 30.75
N ALA A 221 0.54 9.67 29.70
CA ALA A 221 0.45 9.12 28.35
C ALA A 221 1.15 7.74 28.24
N CYS A 222 2.29 7.55 28.92
CA CYS A 222 2.97 6.25 29.00
C CYS A 222 2.10 5.19 29.68
N GLN A 223 1.42 5.54 30.79
CA GLN A 223 0.50 4.64 31.48
C GLN A 223 -0.68 4.24 30.59
N ALA A 224 -1.28 5.21 29.88
CA ALA A 224 -2.37 4.95 28.93
C ALA A 224 -1.93 4.00 27.80
N LEU A 225 -0.73 4.20 27.25
CA LEU A 225 -0.16 3.29 26.24
C LEU A 225 0.04 1.87 26.79
N LEU A 226 0.57 1.72 28.01
CA LEU A 226 0.78 0.41 28.63
C LEU A 226 -0.55 -0.32 28.89
N LEU A 227 -1.61 0.41 29.27
CA LEU A 227 -2.96 -0.15 29.42
C LEU A 227 -3.49 -0.65 28.08
N LYS A 228 -3.38 0.16 27.01
CA LYS A 228 -3.76 -0.26 25.65
C LYS A 228 -2.94 -1.46 25.14
N MET A 229 -1.66 -1.55 25.50
CA MET A 229 -0.79 -2.69 25.17
C MET A 229 -1.17 -4.00 25.89
N ARG A 230 -1.73 -3.90 27.10
CA ARG A 230 -2.28 -5.05 27.85
C ARG A 230 -3.63 -5.48 27.30
N GLY A 231 -4.40 -4.54 26.75
CA GLY A 231 -5.70 -4.78 26.10
C GLY A 231 -5.62 -5.45 24.73
N GLY A 232 -4.68 -6.38 24.51
CA GLY A 232 -4.75 -7.27 23.35
C GLY A 232 -6.08 -8.00 23.40
N GLY A 233 -7.02 -7.60 22.53
CA GLY A 233 -8.44 -7.96 22.65
C GLY A 233 -8.62 -9.43 23.00
N PHE A 234 -9.27 -9.69 24.13
CA PHE A 234 -9.64 -11.05 24.52
C PHE A 234 -10.34 -11.70 23.32
N PRO A 235 -9.97 -12.94 22.93
CA PRO A 235 -10.35 -13.51 21.64
C PRO A 235 -11.80 -14.00 21.62
N TRP A 236 -12.73 -13.16 22.08
CA TRP A 236 -14.17 -13.38 22.13
C TRP A 236 -14.70 -13.95 20.82
N ARG A 237 -14.27 -13.39 19.67
CA ARG A 237 -14.70 -13.92 18.36
C ARG A 237 -14.28 -15.37 18.13
N ARG A 238 -13.06 -15.76 18.54
CA ARG A 238 -12.58 -17.14 18.40
C ARG A 238 -13.27 -18.06 19.40
N LEU A 239 -13.45 -17.62 20.64
CA LEU A 239 -14.13 -18.40 21.68
C LEU A 239 -15.60 -18.60 21.38
N ILE A 240 -16.29 -17.59 20.87
CA ILE A 240 -17.68 -17.68 20.40
C ILE A 240 -17.77 -18.66 19.23
N LEU A 241 -16.85 -18.59 18.26
CA LEU A 241 -16.84 -19.49 17.11
C LEU A 241 -16.55 -20.94 17.51
N ILE A 242 -15.60 -21.16 18.41
CA ILE A 242 -15.33 -22.48 19.02
C ILE A 242 -16.57 -22.97 19.76
N GLY A 243 -17.24 -22.11 20.54
CA GLY A 243 -18.49 -22.43 21.23
C GLY A 243 -19.60 -22.87 20.27
N PHE A 244 -19.77 -22.17 19.14
CA PHE A 244 -20.72 -22.59 18.11
C PHE A 244 -20.36 -23.94 17.50
N VAL A 245 -19.08 -24.18 17.17
CA VAL A 245 -18.63 -25.47 16.61
C VAL A 245 -18.92 -26.62 17.57
N PHE A 246 -18.67 -26.44 18.87
CA PHE A 246 -19.01 -27.45 19.88
C PHE A 246 -20.53 -27.64 20.03
N ALA A 247 -21.32 -26.57 20.03
CA ALA A 247 -22.77 -26.66 20.12
C ALA A 247 -23.38 -27.40 18.91
N PHE A 248 -22.95 -27.05 17.69
CA PHE A 248 -23.39 -27.73 16.47
C PHE A 248 -22.89 -29.18 16.42
N GLY A 249 -21.64 -29.43 16.82
CA GLY A 249 -21.09 -30.78 16.91
C GLY A 249 -21.84 -31.66 17.91
N PHE A 250 -22.21 -31.11 19.07
CA PHE A 250 -23.02 -31.80 20.08
C PHE A 250 -24.40 -32.16 19.55
N VAL A 251 -25.11 -31.20 18.94
CA VAL A 251 -26.43 -31.45 18.34
C VAL A 251 -26.34 -32.48 17.22
N PHE A 252 -25.31 -32.40 16.36
CA PHE A 252 -25.12 -33.35 15.26
C PHE A 252 -24.80 -34.77 15.76
N TYR A 253 -23.94 -34.89 16.77
CA TYR A 253 -23.62 -36.16 17.41
C TYR A 253 -24.86 -36.77 18.06
N ASP A 254 -25.63 -35.97 18.80
CA ASP A 254 -26.85 -36.40 19.51
C ASP A 254 -27.97 -36.88 18.57
N ILE A 255 -28.14 -36.20 17.43
CA ILE A 255 -29.09 -36.64 16.38
C ILE A 255 -28.62 -37.95 15.75
N ARG A 256 -27.31 -38.11 15.51
CA ARG A 256 -26.74 -39.31 14.91
C ARG A 256 -26.81 -40.52 15.86
N THR A 257 -26.69 -40.32 17.16
CA THR A 257 -26.81 -41.41 18.16
C THR A 257 -28.25 -41.85 18.40
N HIS A 258 -29.24 -40.98 18.17
CA HIS A 258 -30.65 -41.26 18.44
C HIS A 258 -31.48 -41.51 17.16
N ASP A 259 -30.85 -41.57 15.98
CA ASP A 259 -31.42 -41.80 14.63
C ASP A 259 -32.61 -40.90 14.21
N SER A 260 -33.11 -40.02 15.08
CA SER A 260 -34.25 -39.15 14.87
C SER A 260 -34.09 -37.85 15.67
N PHE A 261 -34.36 -36.72 15.01
CA PHE A 261 -34.33 -35.41 15.66
C PHE A 261 -35.31 -35.34 16.84
N GLN A 262 -36.50 -35.93 16.73
CA GLN A 262 -37.53 -35.89 17.79
C GLN A 262 -37.16 -36.74 19.02
N ALA A 263 -36.30 -37.75 18.85
CA ALA A 263 -35.85 -38.62 19.94
C ALA A 263 -34.64 -38.03 20.70
N SER A 264 -33.90 -37.10 20.08
CA SER A 264 -32.67 -36.51 20.63
C SER A 264 -32.91 -35.70 21.90
N THR A 265 -31.93 -35.73 22.81
CA THR A 265 -31.92 -34.94 24.05
C THR A 265 -31.91 -33.44 23.77
N SER A 266 -31.24 -33.03 22.68
CA SER A 266 -31.20 -31.65 22.19
C SER A 266 -32.57 -31.13 21.78
N ALA A 267 -33.38 -31.95 21.09
CA ALA A 267 -34.75 -31.56 20.72
C ALA A 267 -35.69 -31.47 21.92
N LYS A 268 -35.54 -32.35 22.92
CA LYS A 268 -36.31 -32.27 24.17
C LYS A 268 -35.98 -30.99 24.95
N LEU A 269 -34.71 -30.61 25.04
CA LEU A 269 -34.27 -29.34 25.65
C LEU A 269 -34.74 -28.11 24.86
N LEU A 270 -34.71 -28.16 23.53
CA LEU A 270 -35.24 -27.10 22.66
C LEU A 270 -36.77 -26.96 22.78
N HIS A 271 -37.48 -28.06 23.01
CA HIS A 271 -38.93 -28.08 23.22
C HIS A 271 -39.31 -27.54 24.61
N GLN A 272 -38.54 -27.88 25.65
CA GLN A 272 -38.74 -27.38 27.01
C GLN A 272 -38.41 -25.89 27.16
N SER A 273 -37.43 -25.38 26.40
CA SER A 273 -37.04 -23.96 26.39
C SER A 273 -37.94 -23.08 25.52
N GLY A 274 -38.93 -23.65 24.81
CA GLY A 274 -39.79 -22.91 23.88
C GLY A 274 -39.07 -22.38 22.63
N LEU A 275 -37.78 -22.67 22.47
CA LEU A 275 -36.97 -22.22 21.34
C LEU A 275 -37.37 -22.90 20.03
N LEU A 276 -37.95 -24.10 20.10
CA LEU A 276 -38.35 -24.87 18.91
C LEU A 276 -39.41 -24.13 18.08
N SER A 277 -40.43 -23.55 18.71
CA SER A 277 -41.50 -22.81 18.01
C SER A 277 -40.96 -21.51 17.39
N VAL A 278 -40.06 -20.81 18.09
CA VAL A 278 -39.37 -19.63 17.57
C VAL A 278 -38.47 -20.01 16.39
N SER A 279 -37.78 -21.15 16.46
CA SER A 279 -36.94 -21.65 15.37
C SER A 279 -37.75 -22.04 14.14
N GLN A 280 -38.92 -22.68 14.32
CA GLN A 280 -39.84 -23.01 13.23
C GLN A 280 -40.45 -21.78 12.58
N GLN A 281 -40.82 -20.77 13.39
CA GLN A 281 -41.33 -19.49 12.88
C GLN A 281 -40.23 -18.69 12.16
N ALA A 282 -38.99 -18.73 12.65
CA ALA A 282 -37.85 -18.15 11.96
C ALA A 282 -37.58 -18.89 10.64
N TRP A 283 -37.65 -20.22 10.63
CA TRP A 283 -37.46 -21.04 9.43
C TRP A 283 -38.54 -20.80 8.37
N SER A 284 -39.81 -20.64 8.78
CA SER A 284 -40.89 -20.30 7.85
C SER A 284 -40.71 -18.89 7.26
N ARG A 285 -40.22 -17.92 8.04
CA ARG A 285 -39.87 -16.59 7.52
C ARG A 285 -38.69 -16.65 6.57
N VAL A 286 -37.61 -17.35 6.94
CA VAL A 286 -36.40 -17.51 6.10
C VAL A 286 -36.74 -18.20 4.79
N SER A 287 -37.55 -19.27 4.81
CA SER A 287 -37.98 -19.96 3.59
C SER A 287 -38.86 -19.06 2.70
N ASN A 288 -39.80 -18.31 3.28
CA ASN A 288 -40.62 -17.35 2.53
C ASN A 288 -39.77 -16.24 1.89
N TYR A 289 -38.82 -15.66 2.63
CA TYR A 289 -37.90 -14.66 2.09
C TYR A 289 -36.92 -15.26 1.07
N SER A 290 -36.51 -16.52 1.23
CA SER A 290 -35.67 -17.22 0.25
C SER A 290 -36.41 -17.46 -1.06
N LEU A 291 -37.69 -17.83 -1.00
CA LEU A 291 -38.55 -17.98 -2.19
C LEU A 291 -38.78 -16.63 -2.89
N GLN A 292 -39.01 -15.57 -2.12
CA GLN A 292 -39.09 -14.20 -2.67
C GLN A 292 -37.76 -13.73 -3.26
N GLY A 293 -36.63 -14.09 -2.63
CA GLY A 293 -35.29 -13.82 -3.17
C GLY A 293 -35.03 -14.54 -4.48
N GLN A 294 -35.45 -15.80 -4.60
CA GLN A 294 -35.36 -16.56 -5.85
C GLN A 294 -36.22 -15.96 -6.96
N SER A 295 -37.47 -15.58 -6.67
CA SER A 295 -38.35 -14.96 -7.67
C SER A 295 -37.89 -13.55 -8.07
N TRP A 296 -37.30 -12.80 -7.14
CA TRP A 296 -36.66 -11.52 -7.44
C TRP A 296 -35.43 -11.71 -8.34
N LEU A 297 -34.56 -12.70 -8.03
CA LEU A 297 -33.40 -13.02 -8.86
C LEU A 297 -33.83 -13.44 -10.27
N GLU A 298 -34.85 -14.30 -10.39
CA GLU A 298 -35.46 -14.71 -11.66
C GLU A 298 -35.87 -13.51 -12.53
N ARG A 299 -36.43 -12.48 -11.91
CA ARG A 299 -36.96 -11.31 -12.62
C ARG A 299 -35.89 -10.27 -12.96
N ASN A 300 -34.91 -10.06 -12.07
CA ASN A 300 -33.98 -8.93 -12.16
C ASN A 300 -32.63 -9.30 -12.76
N VAL A 301 -32.13 -10.52 -12.54
CA VAL A 301 -30.82 -10.95 -13.07
C VAL A 301 -30.74 -10.86 -14.60
N PRO A 302 -31.77 -11.26 -15.38
CA PRO A 302 -31.72 -11.10 -16.84
C PRO A 302 -31.61 -9.65 -17.30
N GLN A 303 -32.25 -8.71 -16.60
CA GLN A 303 -32.25 -7.28 -16.94
C GLN A 303 -30.92 -6.60 -16.63
N TYR A 304 -30.35 -6.87 -15.45
CA TYR A 304 -29.03 -6.35 -15.10
C TYR A 304 -27.92 -6.97 -15.94
N TYR A 305 -28.05 -8.24 -16.31
CA TYR A 305 -27.11 -8.91 -17.19
C TYR A 305 -27.16 -8.34 -18.61
N SER A 306 -28.35 -8.09 -19.17
CA SER A 306 -28.45 -7.47 -20.50
C SER A 306 -27.83 -6.07 -20.53
N GLN A 307 -28.06 -5.26 -19.50
CA GLN A 307 -27.42 -3.94 -19.37
C GLN A 307 -25.90 -4.04 -19.22
N ALA A 308 -25.40 -4.99 -18.42
CA ALA A 308 -23.97 -5.21 -18.27
C ALA A 308 -23.31 -5.63 -19.59
N VAL A 309 -23.96 -6.49 -20.38
CA VAL A 309 -23.47 -6.89 -21.71
C VAL A 309 -23.51 -5.74 -22.70
N GLU A 310 -24.54 -4.89 -22.69
CA GLU A 310 -24.61 -3.69 -23.55
C GLU A 310 -23.49 -2.68 -23.24
N VAL A 311 -23.13 -2.50 -21.97
CA VAL A 311 -22.07 -1.55 -21.57
C VAL A 311 -20.68 -2.15 -21.75
N LEU A 312 -20.47 -3.41 -21.40
CA LEU A 312 -19.15 -4.05 -21.41
C LEU A 312 -18.77 -4.66 -22.76
N GLY A 313 -19.76 -5.06 -23.57
CA GLY A 313 -19.56 -5.61 -24.91
C GLY A 313 -18.68 -4.75 -25.82
N PRO A 314 -19.04 -3.48 -26.09
CA PRO A 314 -18.26 -2.62 -26.97
C PRO A 314 -16.85 -2.32 -26.41
N ALA A 315 -16.70 -2.23 -25.09
CA ALA A 315 -15.40 -2.03 -24.46
C ALA A 315 -14.47 -3.25 -24.64
N LEU A 316 -15.02 -4.46 -24.53
CA LEU A 316 -14.30 -5.71 -24.77
C LEU A 316 -13.90 -5.86 -26.24
N GLU A 317 -14.80 -5.57 -27.19
CA GLU A 317 -14.48 -5.59 -28.62
C GLU A 317 -13.38 -4.59 -28.98
N GLN A 318 -13.41 -3.40 -28.40
CA GLN A 318 -12.40 -2.37 -28.62
C GLN A 318 -11.04 -2.75 -28.00
N MET A 319 -11.05 -3.42 -26.85
CA MET A 319 -9.84 -3.96 -26.21
C MET A 319 -9.24 -5.10 -27.05
N TRP A 320 -10.09 -5.96 -27.62
CA TRP A 320 -9.68 -7.04 -28.50
C TRP A 320 -9.03 -6.52 -29.80
N ALA A 321 -9.64 -5.52 -30.44
CA ALA A 321 -9.09 -4.87 -31.62
C ALA A 321 -7.71 -4.25 -31.34
N LYS A 322 -7.55 -3.51 -30.24
CA LYS A 322 -6.26 -2.94 -29.83
C LYS A 322 -5.20 -3.99 -29.51
N THR A 323 -5.61 -5.14 -28.98
CA THR A 323 -4.70 -6.26 -28.70
C THR A 323 -4.18 -6.86 -30.01
N GLN A 324 -5.04 -7.00 -31.03
CA GLN A 324 -4.63 -7.45 -32.36
C GLN A 324 -3.66 -6.46 -33.03
N GLU A 325 -3.96 -5.16 -33.02
CA GLU A 325 -3.05 -4.13 -33.54
C GLU A 325 -1.69 -4.12 -32.82
N GLY A 326 -1.70 -4.21 -31.49
CA GLY A 326 -0.47 -4.27 -30.69
C GLY A 326 0.37 -5.51 -30.98
N SER A 327 -0.27 -6.66 -31.23
CA SER A 327 0.42 -7.89 -31.60
C SER A 327 1.07 -7.81 -32.99
N ALA A 328 0.40 -7.20 -33.96
CA ALA A 328 0.95 -6.98 -35.30
C ALA A 328 2.16 -6.03 -35.27
N TYR A 329 2.06 -4.94 -34.51
CA TYR A 329 3.18 -3.99 -34.31
C TYR A 329 4.38 -4.64 -33.61
N ALA A 330 4.14 -5.46 -32.58
CA ALA A 330 5.19 -6.18 -31.89
C ALA A 330 5.89 -7.19 -32.80
N CYS A 331 5.15 -7.90 -33.66
CA CYS A 331 5.71 -8.79 -34.68
C CYS A 331 6.54 -8.03 -35.72
N GLU A 332 6.09 -6.86 -36.18
CA GLU A 332 6.81 -6.04 -37.16
C GLU A 332 8.11 -5.46 -36.58
N LYS A 333 8.07 -4.93 -35.35
CA LYS A 333 9.28 -4.45 -34.66
C LYS A 333 10.22 -5.59 -34.28
N GLY A 334 9.67 -6.74 -33.89
CA GLY A 334 10.42 -7.94 -33.57
C GLY A 334 11.17 -8.49 -34.79
N SER A 335 10.52 -8.55 -35.95
CA SER A 335 11.16 -9.00 -37.20
C SER A 335 12.24 -8.03 -37.67
N ALA A 336 12.04 -6.71 -37.52
CA ALA A 336 13.06 -5.71 -37.82
C ALA A 336 14.29 -5.83 -36.89
N LEU A 337 14.08 -6.09 -35.60
CA LEU A 337 15.16 -6.34 -34.63
C LEU A 337 15.91 -7.64 -34.93
N ILE A 338 15.19 -8.71 -35.34
CA ILE A 338 15.80 -9.98 -35.73
C ILE A 338 16.62 -9.83 -37.00
N ALA A 339 16.12 -9.11 -38.00
CA ALA A 339 16.87 -8.82 -39.24
C ALA A 339 18.12 -7.98 -38.95
N TYR A 340 18.01 -6.93 -38.12
CA TYR A 340 19.15 -6.13 -37.68
C TYR A 340 20.17 -6.96 -36.89
N ALA A 341 19.70 -7.86 -36.02
CA ALA A 341 20.58 -8.77 -35.31
C ALA A 341 21.28 -9.72 -36.28
N GLN A 342 20.57 -10.32 -37.24
CA GLN A 342 21.14 -11.23 -38.24
C GLN A 342 22.23 -10.56 -39.10
N ASP A 343 22.05 -9.29 -39.49
CA ASP A 343 23.04 -8.55 -40.27
C ASP A 343 24.28 -8.13 -39.47
N ASN A 344 24.13 -7.87 -38.16
CA ASN A 344 25.24 -7.40 -37.32
C ASN A 344 25.92 -8.53 -36.53
N LEU A 345 25.28 -9.68 -36.39
CA LEU A 345 25.82 -10.86 -35.69
C LEU A 345 27.15 -11.36 -36.27
N PRO A 346 27.38 -11.40 -37.61
CA PRO A 346 28.65 -11.86 -38.18
C PRO A 346 29.82 -10.95 -37.81
N ARG A 347 29.62 -9.62 -37.87
CA ARG A 347 30.63 -8.62 -37.49
C ARG A 347 30.97 -8.67 -36.01
N LEU A 348 29.96 -8.91 -35.18
CA LEU A 348 30.13 -9.04 -33.73
C LEU A 348 30.82 -10.36 -33.36
N LEU A 349 30.55 -11.45 -34.10
CA LEU A 349 31.25 -12.74 -34.01
C LEU A 349 32.71 -12.66 -34.43
N GLU A 350 33.03 -11.95 -35.51
CA GLU A 350 34.42 -11.70 -35.94
C GLU A 350 35.20 -10.90 -34.90
N TRP A 351 34.59 -9.83 -34.36
CA TRP A 351 35.20 -9.04 -33.29
C TRP A 351 35.41 -9.86 -32.01
N LEU A 352 34.42 -10.66 -31.59
CA LEU A 352 34.53 -11.56 -30.44
C LEU A 352 35.63 -12.62 -30.64
N HIS A 353 35.77 -13.19 -31.84
CA HIS A 353 36.82 -14.18 -32.15
C HIS A 353 38.23 -13.61 -32.02
N SER A 354 38.40 -12.31 -32.29
CA SER A 354 39.70 -11.64 -32.15
C SER A 354 40.05 -11.24 -30.70
N SER A 355 39.07 -11.19 -29.79
CA SER A 355 39.22 -10.55 -28.48
C SER A 355 39.04 -11.48 -27.28
N LEU A 356 38.59 -12.72 -27.45
CA LEU A 356 38.24 -13.62 -26.34
C LEU A 356 38.75 -15.06 -26.50
N PRO A 357 39.13 -15.75 -25.40
CA PRO A 357 39.57 -17.15 -25.42
C PRO A 357 38.43 -18.16 -25.61
N ASP A 358 38.75 -19.34 -26.16
CA ASP A 358 37.82 -20.40 -26.60
C ASP A 358 36.79 -20.88 -25.55
N SER A 359 37.10 -20.73 -24.26
CA SER A 359 36.20 -21.09 -23.16
C SER A 359 34.92 -20.23 -23.12
N VAL A 360 34.98 -18.99 -23.61
CA VAL A 360 33.82 -18.09 -23.66
C VAL A 360 32.87 -18.48 -24.79
N PHE A 361 33.40 -19.02 -25.89
CA PHE A 361 32.59 -19.53 -27.01
C PHE A 361 31.75 -20.75 -26.60
N HIS A 362 32.33 -21.66 -25.82
CA HIS A 362 31.58 -22.81 -25.27
C HIS A 362 30.44 -22.35 -24.36
N PHE A 363 30.65 -21.29 -23.56
CA PHE A 363 29.59 -20.73 -22.72
C PHE A 363 28.47 -20.08 -23.56
N ILE A 364 28.81 -19.38 -24.64
CA ILE A 364 27.82 -18.76 -25.54
C ILE A 364 26.99 -19.82 -26.27
N GLU A 365 27.60 -20.91 -26.74
CA GLU A 365 26.86 -22.04 -27.31
C GLU A 365 25.92 -22.69 -26.30
N TYR A 366 26.39 -22.89 -25.06
CA TYR A 366 25.55 -23.42 -23.99
C TYR A 366 24.37 -22.49 -23.65
N LEU A 367 24.60 -21.18 -23.63
CA LEU A 367 23.55 -20.19 -23.39
C LEU A 367 22.51 -20.19 -24.52
N ARG A 368 22.96 -20.33 -25.77
CA ARG A 368 22.09 -20.44 -26.95
C ARG A 368 21.22 -21.69 -26.89
N GLU A 369 21.82 -22.85 -26.58
CA GLU A 369 21.11 -24.13 -26.39
C GLU A 369 20.07 -24.03 -25.28
N LEU A 370 20.45 -23.43 -24.13
CA LEU A 370 19.55 -23.23 -22.99
C LEU A 370 18.35 -22.33 -23.35
N LEU A 371 18.59 -21.23 -24.06
CA LEU A 371 17.54 -20.31 -24.50
C LEU A 371 16.60 -20.96 -25.53
N LEU A 372 17.15 -21.74 -26.47
CA LEU A 372 16.35 -22.52 -27.43
C LEU A 372 15.51 -23.58 -26.73
N HIS A 373 16.07 -24.24 -25.71
CA HIS A 373 15.35 -25.20 -24.89
C HIS A 373 14.23 -24.52 -24.08
N LEU A 374 14.51 -23.39 -23.43
CA LEU A 374 13.51 -22.61 -22.70
C LEU A 374 12.34 -22.17 -23.61
N HIS A 375 12.67 -21.71 -24.81
CA HIS A 375 11.67 -21.29 -25.78
C HIS A 375 10.80 -22.45 -26.29
N ARG A 376 11.42 -23.56 -26.70
CA ARG A 376 10.70 -24.73 -27.25
C ARG A 376 9.93 -25.52 -26.19
N THR A 377 10.49 -25.67 -25.00
CA THR A 377 9.92 -26.56 -23.96
C THR A 377 8.88 -25.85 -23.10
N TYR A 378 9.01 -24.55 -22.86
CA TYR A 378 8.14 -23.84 -21.91
C TYR A 378 7.33 -22.73 -22.57
N LEU A 379 7.98 -21.81 -23.30
CA LEU A 379 7.28 -20.63 -23.81
C LEU A 379 6.31 -20.97 -24.95
N LEU A 380 6.73 -21.78 -25.92
CA LEU A 380 5.88 -22.16 -27.05
C LEU A 380 4.66 -23.00 -26.60
N PRO A 381 4.81 -24.04 -25.75
CA PRO A 381 3.66 -24.79 -25.27
C PRO A 381 2.74 -23.95 -24.39
N ALA A 382 3.28 -23.08 -23.53
CA ALA A 382 2.48 -22.16 -22.72
C ALA A 382 1.65 -21.21 -23.59
N ALA A 383 2.25 -20.62 -24.64
CA ALA A 383 1.54 -19.75 -25.58
C ALA A 383 0.41 -20.50 -26.29
N THR A 384 0.69 -21.68 -26.84
CA THR A 384 -0.34 -22.51 -27.51
C THR A 384 -1.46 -22.97 -26.56
N TYR A 385 -1.13 -23.25 -25.29
CA TYR A 385 -2.12 -23.60 -24.27
C TYR A 385 -3.00 -22.39 -23.92
N THR A 386 -2.42 -21.21 -23.76
CA THR A 386 -3.18 -19.98 -23.48
C THR A 386 -4.10 -19.61 -24.64
N GLU A 387 -3.62 -19.76 -25.89
CA GLU A 387 -4.44 -19.52 -27.08
C GLU A 387 -5.63 -20.49 -27.14
N ALA A 388 -5.38 -21.80 -26.99
CA ALA A 388 -6.43 -22.82 -26.98
C ALA A 388 -7.43 -22.63 -25.83
N ALA A 389 -6.95 -22.23 -24.64
CA ALA A 389 -7.79 -21.97 -23.47
C ALA A 389 -8.68 -20.72 -23.68
N VAL A 390 -8.12 -19.65 -24.25
CA VAL A 390 -8.86 -18.42 -24.57
C VAL A 390 -9.89 -18.68 -25.66
N GLN A 391 -9.54 -19.42 -26.71
CA GLN A 391 -10.45 -19.77 -27.79
C GLN A 391 -11.59 -20.67 -27.30
N SER A 392 -11.28 -21.66 -26.45
CA SER A 392 -12.29 -22.51 -25.80
C SER A 392 -13.21 -21.73 -24.85
N ALA A 393 -12.67 -20.76 -24.10
CA ALA A 393 -13.45 -19.91 -23.21
C ALA A 393 -14.37 -18.98 -24.00
N TRP A 394 -13.87 -18.41 -25.11
CA TRP A 394 -14.64 -17.56 -26.01
C TRP A 394 -15.77 -18.32 -26.70
N GLU A 395 -15.51 -19.52 -27.22
CA GLU A 395 -16.54 -20.37 -27.84
C GLU A 395 -17.65 -20.76 -26.84
N ARG A 396 -17.28 -21.10 -25.60
CA ARG A 396 -18.26 -21.37 -24.52
C ARG A 396 -19.09 -20.13 -24.18
N TYR A 397 -18.46 -18.96 -24.17
CA TYR A 397 -19.16 -17.69 -23.92
C TYR A 397 -20.16 -17.37 -25.04
N VAL A 398 -19.74 -17.49 -26.31
CA VAL A 398 -20.59 -17.26 -27.48
C VAL A 398 -21.74 -18.27 -27.59
N GLN A 399 -21.49 -19.56 -27.29
CA GLN A 399 -22.53 -20.58 -27.23
C GLN A 399 -23.53 -20.32 -26.08
N SER A 400 -23.06 -19.77 -24.95
CA SER A 400 -23.90 -19.41 -23.81
C SER A 400 -24.78 -18.18 -24.02
N CYS A 401 -24.46 -17.32 -25.00
CA CYS A 401 -25.10 -16.01 -25.19
C CYS A 401 -26.18 -15.94 -26.29
N LYS A 402 -26.47 -17.02 -27.04
CA LYS A 402 -27.46 -16.96 -28.13
C LYS A 402 -28.94 -16.92 -27.67
N LYS A 403 -29.24 -17.20 -26.39
CA LYS A 403 -30.50 -16.86 -25.68
C LYS A 403 -30.36 -17.17 -24.18
N VAL A 404 -30.11 -16.15 -23.35
CA VAL A 404 -29.91 -16.32 -21.89
C VAL A 404 -31.27 -16.43 -21.19
N THR A 405 -31.69 -17.66 -20.87
CA THR A 405 -32.80 -17.93 -19.93
C THR A 405 -32.24 -18.16 -18.52
N TRP A 406 -33.07 -17.93 -17.49
CA TRP A 406 -32.70 -18.11 -16.07
C TRP A 406 -32.15 -19.52 -15.76
N ASP A 407 -32.63 -20.55 -16.45
CA ASP A 407 -32.13 -21.92 -16.30
C ASP A 407 -30.66 -22.07 -16.70
N CYS A 408 -30.18 -21.28 -17.66
CA CYS A 408 -28.77 -21.24 -18.05
C CYS A 408 -27.91 -20.64 -16.92
N VAL A 409 -28.35 -19.53 -16.32
CA VAL A 409 -27.63 -18.86 -15.22
C VAL A 409 -27.62 -19.73 -13.97
N ARG A 410 -28.75 -20.35 -13.61
CA ARG A 410 -28.85 -21.30 -12.50
C ARG A 410 -27.92 -22.50 -12.71
N GLY A 411 -27.87 -23.05 -13.94
CA GLY A 411 -26.99 -24.14 -14.30
C GLY A 411 -25.50 -23.76 -14.21
N GLN A 412 -25.12 -22.57 -14.67
CA GLN A 412 -23.73 -22.09 -14.59
C GLN A 412 -23.28 -21.85 -13.15
N VAL A 413 -24.10 -21.22 -12.31
CA VAL A 413 -23.78 -21.00 -10.88
C VAL A 413 -23.71 -22.34 -10.14
N GLY A 414 -24.61 -23.27 -10.45
CA GLY A 414 -24.59 -24.63 -9.91
C GLY A 414 -23.32 -25.40 -10.30
N ASN A 415 -22.91 -25.34 -11.56
CA ASN A 415 -21.72 -26.04 -12.05
C ASN A 415 -20.43 -25.39 -11.57
N LEU A 416 -20.35 -24.05 -11.50
CA LEU A 416 -19.22 -23.33 -10.94
C LEU A 416 -19.03 -23.62 -9.45
N SER A 417 -20.13 -23.65 -8.67
CA SER A 417 -20.03 -23.98 -7.24
C SER A 417 -19.59 -25.42 -7.02
N ARG A 418 -20.14 -26.37 -7.80
CA ARG A 418 -19.75 -27.79 -7.73
C ARG A 418 -18.30 -28.01 -8.17
N SER A 419 -17.86 -27.33 -9.23
CA SER A 419 -16.47 -27.39 -9.71
C SER A 419 -15.49 -26.73 -8.75
N SER A 420 -15.88 -25.63 -8.11
CA SER A 420 -15.04 -24.96 -7.10
C SER A 420 -14.93 -25.83 -5.85
N TRP A 421 -16.01 -26.51 -5.48
CA TRP A 421 -16.04 -27.44 -4.36
C TRP A 421 -15.18 -28.68 -4.60
N THR A 422 -15.27 -29.30 -5.78
CA THR A 422 -14.40 -30.43 -6.14
C THR A 422 -12.93 -30.02 -6.26
N TYR A 423 -12.64 -28.82 -6.76
CA TYR A 423 -11.28 -28.28 -6.79
C TYR A 423 -10.74 -28.06 -5.37
N LEU A 424 -11.53 -27.45 -4.48
CA LEU A 424 -11.15 -27.29 -3.07
C LEU A 424 -10.95 -28.64 -2.38
N GLN A 425 -11.81 -29.63 -2.63
CA GLN A 425 -11.62 -30.98 -2.10
C GLN A 425 -10.33 -31.63 -2.60
N ASN A 426 -10.06 -31.55 -3.91
CA ASN A 426 -8.86 -32.13 -4.50
C ASN A 426 -7.59 -31.42 -4.03
N ALA A 427 -7.62 -30.09 -3.91
CA ALA A 427 -6.53 -29.29 -3.35
C ALA A 427 -6.30 -29.64 -1.87
N THR A 428 -7.38 -29.80 -1.10
CA THR A 428 -7.26 -30.18 0.31
C THR A 428 -6.66 -31.58 0.41
N LEU A 429 -7.17 -32.57 -0.34
CA LEU A 429 -6.65 -33.94 -0.36
C LEU A 429 -5.18 -34.04 -0.80
N THR A 430 -4.77 -33.25 -1.80
CA THR A 430 -3.36 -33.21 -2.24
C THR A 430 -2.45 -32.62 -1.17
N VAL A 431 -2.90 -31.57 -0.46
CA VAL A 431 -2.15 -31.03 0.69
C VAL A 431 -2.11 -32.02 1.85
N THR A 432 -3.20 -32.73 2.16
CA THR A 432 -3.20 -33.75 3.22
C THR A 432 -2.28 -34.91 2.88
N ASN A 433 -2.30 -35.39 1.63
CA ASN A 433 -1.45 -36.49 1.17
C ASN A 433 0.03 -36.10 1.15
N TRP A 434 0.34 -34.86 0.75
CA TRP A 434 1.70 -34.30 0.84
C TRP A 434 2.18 -34.17 2.29
N ALA A 435 1.32 -33.72 3.20
CA ALA A 435 1.64 -33.66 4.62
C ALA A 435 1.87 -35.06 5.22
N LEU A 436 1.04 -36.04 4.85
CA LEU A 436 1.19 -37.43 5.29
C LEU A 436 2.47 -38.08 4.73
N SER A 437 2.86 -37.78 3.49
CA SER A 437 4.10 -38.30 2.90
C SER A 437 5.37 -37.72 3.55
N ILE A 438 5.30 -36.48 4.07
CA ILE A 438 6.40 -35.88 4.83
C ILE A 438 6.49 -36.50 6.22
N ILE A 439 5.35 -36.78 6.85
CA ILE A 439 5.30 -37.41 8.18
C ILE A 439 5.75 -38.87 8.13
N SER A 440 5.55 -39.59 7.02
CA SER A 440 6.01 -40.98 6.87
C SER A 440 7.47 -41.14 6.41
N GLN A 441 8.17 -40.04 6.13
CA GLN A 441 9.61 -40.02 5.80
C GLN A 441 10.51 -39.62 6.98
N HIS A 442 9.94 -39.43 8.17
CA HIS A 442 10.62 -39.39 9.47
C HIS A 442 10.13 -40.56 10.33
#